data_AF-A0A443SW09-F1
#
_entry.id   AF-A0A443SW09-F1
#
_cell.length_a   1.000
_cell.length_b   1.000
_cell.length_c   1.000
_cell.angle_alpha   90.00
_cell.angle_beta   90.00
_cell.angle_gamma   90.00
#
_symmetry.space_group_name_H-M   'P 1'
#
loop_
_entity.id
_entity.type
_entity.pdbx_description
1 polymer ?
#
loop_
_entity_poly.entity_id
_entity_poly.type
_entity_poly.pdbx_seq_one_letter_code
_entity_poly.pdbx_strand_id
1 'polypeptide(L)' 'MDLPVEDPDACSKHIQCPLKAGEVNTFKYKLDVDESYPSMQVNVKFALKSDDVLVACASTAVRLTDAEDNKVHDEF' A
#
# COMPACT_ATOMS: atom_id res chain seq x y z
N MET A 1 -7.35 7.31 9.11
CA MET A 1 -7.69 7.84 7.79
C MET A 1 -7.45 6.72 6.80
N ASP A 2 -8.48 6.36 6.06
CA ASP A 2 -8.41 5.30 5.06
C ASP A 2 -7.80 5.87 3.78
N LEU A 3 -6.84 5.14 3.20
CA LEU A 3 -6.26 5.51 1.92
C LEU A 3 -7.26 5.17 0.80
N PRO A 4 -7.32 5.95 -0.30
CA PRO A 4 -8.17 5.62 -1.43
C PRO A 4 -7.64 4.35 -2.11
N VAL A 5 -8.27 3.21 -1.83
CA VAL A 5 -7.98 1.95 -2.52
C VAL A 5 -8.99 1.77 -3.64
N GLU A 6 -8.52 1.81 -4.89
CA GLU A 6 -9.39 1.69 -6.08
C GLU A 6 -10.08 0.32 -6.16
N ASP A 7 -9.36 -0.74 -5.78
CA ASP A 7 -9.84 -2.12 -5.83
C ASP A 7 -9.61 -2.78 -4.45
N PRO A 8 -10.57 -2.68 -3.53
CA PRO A 8 -10.43 -3.22 -2.17
C PRO A 8 -10.49 -4.76 -2.14
N ASP A 9 -10.87 -5.40 -3.24
CA ASP A 9 -10.96 -6.86 -3.33
C ASP A 9 -9.67 -7.46 -3.91
N ALA A 10 -8.82 -7.95 -3.02
CA ALA A 10 -7.58 -8.63 -3.41
C ALA A 10 -7.83 -9.90 -4.27
N CYS A 11 -8.99 -10.55 -4.15
CA CYS A 11 -9.32 -11.77 -4.91
C CYS A 11 -9.57 -11.52 -6.40
N SER A 12 -10.01 -10.33 -6.76
CA SER A 12 -10.47 -10.05 -8.13
C SER A 12 -9.31 -9.94 -9.13
N LYS A 13 -8.15 -9.43 -8.70
CA LYS A 13 -7.01 -9.14 -9.61
C LYS A 13 -5.64 -9.53 -9.10
N HIS A 14 -5.48 -9.76 -7.80
CA HIS A 14 -4.15 -9.82 -7.18
C HIS A 14 -3.83 -11.18 -6.56
N ILE A 15 -4.82 -11.90 -6.07
CA ILE A 15 -4.66 -13.15 -5.35
C ILE A 15 -5.66 -14.18 -5.89
N GLN A 16 -5.25 -15.44 -6.05
CA GLN A 16 -6.18 -16.51 -6.39
C GLN A 16 -6.99 -16.92 -5.17
N CYS A 17 -8.30 -16.78 -5.25
CA CYS A 17 -9.23 -17.20 -4.21
C CYS A 17 -9.97 -18.48 -4.60
N PRO A 18 -10.31 -19.37 -3.64
CA PRO A 18 -10.09 -19.22 -2.20
C PRO A 18 -8.61 -19.40 -1.80
N LEU A 19 -8.18 -18.66 -0.78
CA LEU A 19 -6.85 -18.77 -0.20
C LEU A 19 -6.63 -20.20 0.31
N LYS A 20 -5.53 -20.83 -0.09
CA LYS A 20 -5.16 -22.18 0.38
C LYS A 20 -4.04 -22.10 1.40
N ALA A 21 -4.18 -22.84 2.50
CA ALA A 21 -3.15 -22.94 3.51
C ALA A 21 -1.84 -23.49 2.90
N GLY A 22 -0.73 -22.80 3.15
CA GLY A 22 0.58 -23.15 2.60
C GLY A 22 0.88 -22.59 1.20
N GLU A 23 -0.09 -21.97 0.54
CA GLU A 23 0.13 -21.32 -0.75
C GLU A 23 0.65 -19.89 -0.58
N VAL A 24 1.73 -19.55 -1.29
CA VAL A 24 2.32 -18.21 -1.25
C VAL A 24 1.73 -17.37 -2.38
N ASN A 25 1.03 -16.30 -2.01
CA ASN A 25 0.42 -15.35 -2.94
C ASN A 25 1.12 -13.98 -2.85
N THR A 26 1.20 -13.25 -3.96
CA THR A 26 1.85 -11.93 -4.02
C THR A 26 0.83 -10.86 -4.37
N PHE A 27 0.53 -9.98 -3.42
CA PHE A 27 -0.30 -8.80 -3.64
C PHE A 27 0.57 -7.62 -4.13
N LYS A 28 0.26 -7.08 -5.30
CA LYS A 28 0.91 -5.88 -5.87
C LYS A 28 -0.10 -4.77 -6.01
N TYR A 29 0.14 -3.66 -5.33
CA TYR A 29 -0.72 -2.48 -5.36
C TYR A 29 0.10 -1.23 -5.66
N LYS A 30 -0.47 -0.35 -6.48
CA LYS A 30 0.09 0.97 -6.80
C LYS A 30 -0.86 2.00 -6.23
N LEU A 31 -0.33 2.90 -5.40
CA LEU A 31 -1.05 4.05 -4.89
C LEU A 31 -0.46 5.29 -5.55
N ASP A 32 -1.27 6.03 -6.29
CA ASP A 32 -0.87 7.33 -6.80
C ASP A 32 -1.04 8.37 -5.68
N VAL A 33 0.06 9.08 -5.39
CA VAL A 33 0.12 10.12 -4.37
C VAL A 33 -0.24 11.44 -5.03
N ASP A 34 -1.35 12.04 -4.61
CA ASP A 34 -1.81 13.33 -5.12
C ASP A 34 -0.92 14.49 -4.65
N GLU A 35 -0.79 15.54 -5.46
CA GLU A 35 0.03 16.71 -5.12
C GLU A 35 -0.52 17.50 -3.92
N SER A 36 -1.81 17.33 -3.58
CA SER A 36 -2.40 17.95 -2.39
C SER A 36 -1.96 17.32 -1.06
N TYR A 37 -1.31 16.14 -1.08
CA TYR A 37 -0.81 15.52 0.15
C TYR A 37 0.39 16.30 0.70
N PRO A 38 0.37 16.72 1.97
CA PRO A 38 1.47 17.48 2.54
C PRO A 38 2.74 16.63 2.69
N SER A 39 3.89 17.29 2.62
CA SER A 39 5.18 16.66 2.96
C SER A 39 5.22 16.30 4.45
N MET A 40 5.16 15.01 4.77
CA MET A 40 5.17 14.50 6.15
C MET A 40 5.62 13.04 6.23
N GLN A 41 5.98 12.59 7.42
CA GLN A 41 6.20 11.17 7.69
C GLN A 41 4.87 10.51 8.08
N VAL A 42 4.52 9.41 7.42
CA VAL A 42 3.29 8.65 7.67
C VAL A 42 3.60 7.18 7.87
N ASN A 43 2.82 6.52 8.72
CA ASN A 43 2.84 5.07 8.86
C ASN A 43 1.70 4.49 8.04
N VAL A 44 2.04 3.85 6.93
CA VAL A 44 1.07 3.15 6.08
C VAL A 44 0.85 1.76 6.63
N LYS A 45 -0.42 1.36 6.73
CA LYS A 45 -0.84 0.03 7.18
C LYS A 45 -1.67 -0.63 6.09
N PHE A 46 -1.24 -1.81 5.67
CA PHE A 46 -1.99 -2.69 4.77
C PHE A 46 -2.56 -3.84 5.58
N ALA A 47 -3.86 -4.07 5.47
CA ALA A 47 -4.55 -5.15 6.15
C ALA A 47 -5.36 -5.98 5.13
N LEU A 48 -5.14 -7.29 5.14
CA LEU A 48 -5.92 -8.25 4.36
C LEU A 48 -6.89 -8.95 5.29
N LYS A 49 -8.18 -8.98 4.92
CA LYS A 49 -9.25 -9.62 5.68
C LYS A 49 -9.98 -10.64 4.83
N SER A 50 -10.47 -11.71 5.46
CA SER A 50 -11.44 -12.66 4.89
C SER A 50 -12.62 -12.73 5.84
N ASP A 51 -13.82 -12.37 5.39
CA ASP A 51 -15.06 -12.40 6.21
C ASP A 51 -14.86 -11.79 7.61
N ASP A 52 -14.25 -10.59 7.67
CA ASP A 52 -13.85 -9.83 8.87
C ASP A 52 -12.69 -10.39 9.71
N VAL A 53 -12.17 -11.57 9.41
CA VAL A 53 -10.97 -12.12 10.05
C VAL A 53 -9.71 -11.53 9.42
N LEU A 54 -8.81 -10.98 10.24
CA LEU A 54 -7.51 -10.48 9.79
C LEU A 54 -6.61 -11.66 9.37
N VAL A 55 -6.28 -11.74 8.08
CA VAL A 55 -5.43 -12.80 7.51
C VAL A 55 -3.97 -12.38 7.54
N ALA A 56 -3.70 -11.13 7.15
CA ALA A 56 -2.35 -10.57 7.14
C ALA A 56 -2.40 -9.07 7.42
N CYS A 57 -1.32 -8.55 8.02
CA CYS A 57 -1.17 -7.12 8.26
C CYS A 57 0.31 -6.74 8.13
N ALA A 58 0.58 -5.69 7.37
CA ALA A 58 1.91 -5.11 7.21
C ALA A 58 1.84 -3.60 7.46
N SER A 59 2.91 -3.03 8.00
CA SER A 59 3.01 -1.59 8.19
C SER A 59 4.41 -1.11 7.85
N THR A 60 4.51 0.07 7.25
CA THR A 60 5.78 0.71 6.90
C THR A 60 5.71 2.21 7.14
N ALA A 61 6.83 2.79 7.56
CA ALA A 61 7.00 4.23 7.66
C ALA A 61 7.49 4.77 6.32
N VAL A 62 6.75 5.70 5.73
CA VAL A 62 7.12 6.38 4.48
C VAL A 62 7.10 7.89 4.70
N ARG A 63 7.96 8.59 3.97
CA ARG A 63 8.02 10.04 3.98
C ARG A 63 7.48 10.54 2.65
N LEU A 64 6.41 11.33 2.72
CA LEU A 64 5.89 12.07 1.58
C LEU A 64 6.76 13.31 1.40
N THR A 65 7.23 13.53 0.18
CA THR A 65 8.04 14.68 -0.22
C THR A 65 7.39 15.32 -1.43
N ASP A 66 7.43 16.64 -1.49
CA ASP A 66 7.04 17.39 -2.67
C ASP A 66 8.03 17.12 -3.84
N ALA A 67 7.56 17.22 -5.08
CA ALA A 67 8.39 17.03 -6.26
C ALA A 67 9.54 18.04 -6.36
N GLU A 68 9.43 19.22 -5.73
CA GLU A 68 10.49 20.23 -5.72
C GLU A 68 11.72 19.84 -4.86
N ASP A 69 11.57 18.94 -3.89
CA ASP A 69 12.66 18.53 -2.97
C ASP A 69 13.56 17.43 -3.54
N ASN A 70 13.13 16.72 -4.60
CA ASN A 70 13.86 15.59 -5.18
C ASN A 70 14.98 15.98 -6.17
N LYS A 71 15.37 17.26 -6.24
CA LYS A 71 16.46 17.74 -7.11
C LYS A 71 17.82 17.84 -6.44
N VAL A 72 17.95 17.50 -5.15
CA VAL A 72 19.18 17.78 -4.38
C VAL A 72 20.05 16.52 -4.13
N HIS A 73 19.71 15.34 -4.65
CA HIS A 73 20.44 14.10 -4.31
C HIS A 73 20.84 13.19 -5.49
N ASP A 74 21.05 13.75 -6.69
CA ASP A 74 21.67 13.00 -7.80
C ASP A 74 22.79 13.79 -8.51
N GLU A 75 23.47 14.68 -7.79
CA GLU A 75 24.71 15.30 -8.28
C GLU A 75 25.85 15.06 -7.29
N PHE A 76 26.50 13.89 -7.38
CA PHE A 76 27.93 13.70 -7.06
C PHE A 76 28.51 12.54 -7.88
#